data_AF-A0A965HGG7-F1
#
_entry.id   AF-A0A965HGG7-F1
#
_cell.length_a   1.000
_cell.length_b   1.000
_cell.length_c   1.000
_cell.angle_alpha   90.00
_cell.angle_beta   90.00
_cell.angle_gamma   90.00
#
_symmetry.space_group_name_H-M   'P 1'
#
loop_
_entity.id
_entity.type
_entity.pdbx_description
1 polymer ?
#
loop_
_entity_poly.entity_id
_entity_poly.type
_entity_poly.pdbx_seq_one_letter_code
_entity_poly.pdbx_strand_id
1 'polypeptide(L)'
;HEAFVKARDRLMSFYNANQPLEVKRWKEEVFLPAYEKSVQAIDNHLEFNVKLGERHAAAGKATAEAAVHAIRVILGVALLLAGLIAFAISITTNRVLRDIAVSLDHGALQTAAAARQVSMASQTLSSGASEQASSVEETSASLEEMTSMIRSTSESAQKAKSLASDSRHQAEAGSQTMKEMLVAMEAIDTSSAEVAKIVKDIDEIAFQTNILALNAAVEAARAGEAGAGFAVVADEVRSLAQRSAAAAKETAVKIEAAIGNSRNGVINSSKVGDSLKQIAEKVTSTDSLVADIAHAAREQSQGIEQINSAIAQMEKVTQSNASSAEESASAAEELSAQAETLQDLVGKLRQLVGGKVTSSTERSEGRRPNPSSKVSGHSPKSKARFSIPMPEDKKGVTSHEDRDFRNF
;
A
#
# COMPACT_ATOMS: atom_id res chain seq x y z
N HIS A 1 24.62 -110.22 69.81
CA HIS A 1 24.66 -109.51 71.11
C HIS A 1 24.10 -110.38 72.25
N GLU A 2 22.86 -110.86 72.15
CA GLU A 2 22.19 -111.62 73.23
C GLU A 2 22.91 -112.91 73.67
N ALA A 3 23.48 -113.67 72.73
CA ALA A 3 24.26 -114.89 73.03
C ALA A 3 25.57 -114.61 73.79
N PHE A 4 26.25 -113.49 73.49
CA PHE A 4 27.46 -113.06 74.21
C PHE A 4 27.13 -112.64 75.65
N VAL A 5 26.06 -111.86 75.84
CA VAL A 5 25.61 -111.42 77.17
C VAL A 5 25.28 -112.63 78.04
N LYS A 6 24.52 -113.62 77.52
CA LYS A 6 24.24 -114.87 78.23
C LYS A 6 25.50 -115.67 78.57
N ALA A 7 26.45 -115.77 77.64
CA ALA A 7 27.72 -116.48 77.85
C ALA A 7 28.59 -115.79 78.92
N ARG A 8 28.64 -114.45 78.92
CA ARG A 8 29.31 -113.62 79.94
C ARG A 8 28.71 -113.86 81.32
N ASP A 9 27.39 -113.72 81.45
CA ASP A 9 26.71 -113.80 82.74
C ASP A 9 26.86 -115.21 83.35
N ARG A 10 26.84 -116.25 82.51
CA ARG A 10 27.10 -117.64 82.93
C ARG A 10 28.56 -117.86 83.33
N LEU A 11 29.54 -117.30 82.60
CA LEU A 11 30.96 -117.36 82.98
C LEU A 11 31.20 -116.70 84.35
N MET A 12 30.58 -115.54 84.59
CA MET A 12 30.67 -114.84 85.88
C MET A 12 30.04 -115.66 87.01
N SER A 13 28.97 -116.42 86.74
CA SER A 13 28.38 -117.32 87.75
C SER A 13 29.32 -118.46 88.17
N PHE A 14 30.07 -119.07 87.25
CA PHE A 14 31.09 -120.08 87.57
C PHE A 14 32.29 -119.49 88.33
N TYR A 15 32.66 -118.24 88.00
CA TYR A 15 33.73 -117.52 88.70
C TYR A 15 33.34 -117.24 90.17
N ASN A 16 32.10 -116.79 90.40
CA ASN A 16 31.58 -116.52 91.73
C ASN A 16 31.36 -117.79 92.57
N ALA A 17 31.12 -118.94 91.92
CA ALA A 17 30.98 -120.24 92.58
C ALA A 17 32.34 -120.93 92.90
N ASN A 18 33.47 -120.28 92.63
CA ASN A 18 34.83 -120.77 92.87
C ASN A 18 35.13 -122.13 92.20
N GLN A 19 34.64 -122.33 90.97
CA GLN A 19 34.83 -123.54 90.15
C GLN A 19 35.85 -123.30 89.02
N PRO A 20 37.17 -123.34 89.30
CA PRO A 20 38.19 -122.91 88.36
C PRO A 20 38.26 -123.76 87.08
N LEU A 21 37.94 -125.06 87.15
CA LEU A 21 37.91 -125.94 85.98
C LEU A 21 36.77 -125.58 85.02
N GLU A 22 35.57 -125.31 85.55
CA GLU A 22 34.39 -124.95 84.75
C GLU A 22 34.52 -123.55 84.15
N VAL A 23 35.13 -122.60 84.88
CA VAL A 23 35.49 -121.29 84.34
C VAL A 23 36.40 -121.43 83.12
N LYS A 24 37.47 -122.23 83.23
CA LYS A 24 38.42 -122.39 82.13
C LYS A 24 37.73 -122.99 80.90
N ARG A 25 36.96 -124.06 81.10
CA ARG A 25 36.26 -124.75 80.02
C ARG A 25 35.19 -123.87 79.38
N TRP A 26 34.36 -123.19 80.17
CA TRP A 26 33.31 -122.31 79.65
C TRP A 26 33.87 -121.05 78.98
N LYS A 27 35.00 -120.54 79.49
CA LYS A 27 35.72 -119.43 78.88
C LYS A 27 36.17 -119.80 77.46
N GLU A 28 36.82 -120.96 77.32
CA GLU A 28 37.38 -121.42 76.04
C GLU A 28 36.31 -121.94 75.06
N GLU A 29 35.34 -122.73 75.52
CA GLU A 29 34.35 -123.39 74.64
C GLU A 29 33.17 -122.48 74.24
N VAL A 30 32.78 -121.52 75.09
CA VAL A 30 31.51 -120.78 74.89
C VAL A 30 31.72 -119.27 74.89
N PHE A 31 32.39 -118.73 75.90
CA PHE A 31 32.53 -117.27 76.03
C PHE A 31 33.45 -116.67 74.95
N LEU A 32 34.65 -117.20 74.74
CA LEU A 32 35.56 -116.70 73.70
C LEU A 32 34.92 -116.73 72.30
N PRO A 33 34.31 -117.85 71.86
CA PRO A 33 33.62 -117.90 70.56
C PRO A 33 32.44 -116.92 70.45
N ALA A 34 31.69 -116.72 71.54
CA ALA A 34 30.59 -115.75 71.58
C ALA A 34 31.11 -114.30 71.58
N TYR A 35 32.23 -114.02 72.24
CA TYR A 35 32.92 -112.73 72.22
C TYR A 35 33.45 -112.42 70.84
N GLU A 36 34.19 -113.34 70.20
CA GLU A 36 34.69 -113.20 68.83
C GLU A 36 33.55 -112.94 67.84
N LYS A 37 32.46 -113.70 67.90
CA LYS A 37 31.27 -113.43 67.06
C LYS A 37 30.67 -112.06 67.33
N SER A 38 30.72 -111.56 68.56
CA SER A 38 30.20 -110.22 68.88
C SER A 38 31.11 -109.10 68.36
N VAL A 39 32.43 -109.27 68.45
CA VAL A 39 33.43 -108.35 67.91
C VAL A 39 33.35 -108.35 66.39
N GLN A 40 33.28 -109.53 65.76
CA GLN A 40 33.13 -109.66 64.31
C GLN A 40 31.81 -109.06 63.81
N ALA A 41 30.72 -109.16 64.58
CA ALA A 41 29.46 -108.48 64.24
C ALA A 41 29.57 -106.96 64.34
N ILE A 42 30.32 -106.43 65.33
CA ILE A 42 30.61 -104.99 65.44
C ILE A 42 31.48 -104.53 64.28
N ASP A 43 32.54 -105.26 63.94
CA ASP A 43 33.42 -104.96 62.80
C ASP A 43 32.65 -104.99 61.49
N ASN A 44 31.79 -105.99 61.27
CA ASN A 44 30.92 -106.04 60.10
C ASN A 44 29.94 -104.85 60.05
N HIS A 45 29.41 -104.41 61.19
CA HIS A 45 28.52 -103.25 61.26
C HIS A 45 29.27 -101.94 61.03
N LEU A 46 30.50 -101.84 61.54
CA LEU A 46 31.39 -100.70 61.34
C LEU A 46 31.80 -100.63 59.86
N GLU A 47 32.21 -101.74 59.26
CA GLU A 47 32.55 -101.84 57.85
C GLU A 47 31.35 -101.53 56.96
N PHE A 48 30.15 -102.02 57.32
CA PHE A 48 28.91 -101.67 56.63
C PHE A 48 28.62 -100.16 56.72
N ASN A 49 28.74 -99.56 57.91
CA ASN A 49 28.51 -98.13 58.11
C ASN A 49 29.57 -97.26 57.42
N VAL A 50 30.84 -97.69 57.38
CA VAL A 50 31.91 -97.03 56.62
C VAL A 50 31.63 -97.10 55.13
N LYS A 51 31.30 -98.28 54.57
CA LYS A 51 30.92 -98.43 53.17
C LYS A 51 29.65 -97.64 52.81
N LEU A 52 28.68 -97.60 53.71
CA LEU A 52 27.46 -96.81 53.55
C LEU A 52 27.78 -95.30 53.54
N GLY A 53 28.65 -94.85 54.45
CA GLY A 53 29.16 -93.48 54.50
C GLY A 53 29.95 -93.09 53.26
N GLU A 54 30.83 -93.96 52.75
CA GLU A 54 31.58 -93.74 51.50
C GLU A 54 30.64 -93.67 50.29
N ARG A 55 29.63 -94.54 50.20
CA ARG A 55 28.62 -94.48 49.13
C ARG A 55 27.80 -93.18 49.19
N HIS A 56 27.36 -92.75 50.37
CA HIS A 56 26.66 -91.48 50.52
C HIS A 56 27.56 -90.27 50.26
N ALA A 57 28.83 -90.32 50.64
CA ALA A 57 29.81 -89.26 50.37
C ALA A 57 30.13 -89.16 48.87
N ALA A 58 30.30 -90.30 48.18
CA ALA A 58 30.52 -90.33 46.73
C ALA A 58 29.27 -89.87 45.97
N ALA A 59 28.08 -90.33 46.36
CA ALA A 59 26.81 -89.85 45.80
C ALA A 59 26.61 -88.34 46.05
N GLY A 60 26.98 -87.84 47.23
CA GLY A 60 26.94 -86.42 47.59
C GLY A 60 27.92 -85.56 46.79
N LYS A 61 29.13 -86.05 46.51
CA LYS A 61 30.09 -85.36 45.63
C LYS A 61 29.60 -85.30 44.19
N ALA A 62 29.09 -86.41 43.65
CA ALA A 62 28.57 -86.47 42.29
C ALA A 62 27.36 -85.55 42.08
N THR A 63 26.44 -85.47 43.05
CA THR A 63 25.30 -84.55 43.00
C THR A 63 25.73 -83.09 43.14
N ALA A 64 26.72 -82.79 43.99
CA ALA A 64 27.28 -81.45 44.12
C ALA A 64 27.98 -80.97 42.84
N GLU A 65 28.80 -81.81 42.20
CA GLU A 65 29.44 -81.50 40.91
C GLU A 65 28.40 -81.27 39.81
N ALA A 66 27.38 -82.14 39.71
CA ALA A 66 26.29 -81.97 38.76
C ALA A 66 25.50 -80.65 38.99
N ALA A 67 25.23 -80.30 40.24
CA ALA A 67 24.57 -79.03 40.60
C ALA A 67 25.42 -77.81 40.21
N VAL A 68 26.73 -77.83 40.49
CA VAL A 68 27.66 -76.75 40.09
C VAL A 68 27.75 -76.61 38.57
N HIS A 69 27.81 -77.72 37.83
CA HIS A 69 27.77 -77.70 36.36
C HIS A 69 26.46 -77.13 35.83
N ALA A 70 25.30 -77.55 36.38
CA ALA A 70 24.00 -77.01 36.00
C ALA A 70 23.91 -75.48 36.25
N ILE A 71 24.40 -75.00 37.41
CA ILE A 71 24.46 -73.56 37.72
C ILE A 71 25.32 -72.81 36.70
N ARG A 72 26.51 -73.32 36.34
CA ARG A 72 27.39 -72.67 35.34
C ARG A 72 26.74 -72.61 33.95
N VAL A 73 26.07 -73.67 33.52
CA VAL A 73 25.35 -73.69 32.24
C VAL A 73 24.20 -72.68 32.25
N ILE A 74 23.39 -72.65 33.31
CA ILE A 74 22.31 -71.67 33.46
C ILE A 74 22.86 -70.24 33.44
N LEU A 75 23.94 -69.97 34.18
CA LEU A 75 24.58 -68.65 34.23
C LEU A 75 25.15 -68.24 32.86
N GLY A 76 25.80 -69.17 32.16
CA GLY A 76 26.35 -68.94 30.82
C GLY A 76 25.27 -68.67 29.78
N VAL A 77 24.17 -69.44 29.81
CA VAL A 77 23.00 -69.21 28.96
C VAL A 77 22.34 -67.87 29.28
N ALA A 78 22.19 -67.52 30.57
CA ALA A 78 21.62 -66.23 30.97
C ALA A 78 22.48 -65.05 30.50
N LEU A 79 23.81 -65.13 30.60
CA LEU A 79 24.73 -64.10 30.10
C LEU A 79 24.71 -63.98 28.58
N LEU A 80 24.65 -65.11 27.86
CA LEU A 80 24.52 -65.10 26.39
C LEU A 80 23.20 -64.50 25.95
N LEU A 81 22.08 -64.87 26.59
CA LEU A 81 20.77 -64.29 26.31
C LEU A 81 20.74 -62.80 26.64
N ALA A 82 21.31 -62.37 27.77
CA ALA A 82 21.43 -60.96 28.11
C ALA A 82 22.26 -60.19 27.07
N GLY A 83 23.38 -60.76 26.61
CA GLY A 83 24.21 -60.19 25.56
C GLY A 83 23.49 -60.10 24.21
N LEU A 84 22.76 -61.15 23.81
CA LEU A 84 21.97 -61.17 22.57
C LEU A 84 20.81 -60.17 22.63
N ILE A 85 20.13 -60.04 23.77
CA ILE A 85 19.08 -59.04 23.98
C ILE A 85 19.68 -57.63 23.92
N ALA A 86 20.78 -57.37 24.63
CA ALA A 86 21.46 -56.07 24.59
C ALA A 86 21.94 -55.72 23.17
N PHE A 87 22.47 -56.70 22.43
CA PHE A 87 22.88 -56.54 21.04
C PHE A 87 21.69 -56.28 20.11
N ALA A 88 20.60 -57.03 20.26
CA ALA A 88 19.37 -56.83 19.50
C ALA A 88 18.76 -55.44 19.75
N ILE A 89 18.70 -55.00 21.02
CA ILE A 89 18.26 -53.65 21.41
C ILE A 89 19.20 -52.60 20.80
N SER A 90 20.51 -52.78 20.91
CA SER A 90 21.48 -51.83 20.32
C SER A 90 21.31 -51.69 18.81
N ILE A 91 21.11 -52.80 18.08
CA ILE A 91 20.85 -52.77 16.63
C ILE A 91 19.52 -52.10 16.30
N THR A 92 18.43 -52.46 16.99
CA THR A 92 17.11 -51.91 16.69
C THR A 92 17.02 -50.43 17.05
N THR A 93 17.51 -50.04 18.22
CA THR A 93 17.59 -48.64 18.65
C THR A 93 18.46 -47.82 17.71
N ASN A 94 19.64 -48.31 17.29
CA ASN A 94 20.49 -47.56 16.36
C ASN A 94 19.85 -47.40 14.97
N ARG A 95 19.11 -48.40 14.49
CA ARG A 95 18.36 -48.27 13.22
C ARG A 95 17.29 -47.18 13.33
N VAL A 96 16.46 -47.24 14.36
CA VAL A 96 15.38 -46.25 14.58
C VAL A 96 15.95 -44.84 14.75
N LEU A 97 16.99 -44.68 15.57
CA LEU A 97 17.62 -43.37 15.78
C LEU A 97 18.26 -42.82 14.51
N ARG A 98 18.82 -43.68 13.64
CA ARG A 98 19.36 -43.25 12.35
C ARG A 98 18.26 -42.79 11.41
N ASP A 99 17.15 -43.51 11.35
CA ASP A 99 16.02 -43.14 10.50
C ASP A 99 15.40 -41.82 10.96
N ILE A 100 15.22 -41.62 12.27
CA ILE A 100 14.81 -40.34 12.87
C ILE A 100 15.82 -39.24 12.52
N ALA A 101 17.12 -39.49 12.65
CA ALA A 101 18.15 -38.51 12.32
C ALA A 101 18.09 -38.09 10.85
N VAL A 102 17.83 -39.02 9.92
CA VAL A 102 17.63 -38.71 8.49
C VAL A 102 16.37 -37.88 8.27
N SER A 103 15.25 -38.23 8.91
CA SER A 103 14.01 -37.43 8.82
C SER A 103 14.18 -36.01 9.37
N LEU A 104 14.88 -35.86 10.50
CA LEU A 104 15.20 -34.57 11.09
C LEU A 104 16.13 -33.74 10.19
N ASP A 105 17.14 -34.35 9.59
CA ASP A 105 18.05 -33.72 8.61
C ASP A 105 17.26 -33.12 7.43
N HIS A 106 16.37 -33.93 6.84
CA HIS A 106 15.52 -33.48 5.75
C HIS A 106 14.58 -32.35 6.16
N GLY A 107 13.94 -32.46 7.34
CA GLY A 107 13.07 -31.41 7.88
C GLY A 107 13.83 -30.10 8.13
N ALA A 108 15.06 -30.19 8.63
CA ALA A 108 15.93 -29.03 8.84
C ALA A 108 16.30 -28.35 7.51
N LEU A 109 16.71 -29.12 6.51
CA LEU A 109 17.03 -28.60 5.18
C LEU A 109 15.84 -27.93 4.51
N GLN A 110 14.65 -28.53 4.62
CA GLN A 110 13.41 -27.94 4.10
C GLN A 110 13.05 -26.64 4.83
N THR A 111 13.17 -26.61 6.16
CA THR A 111 12.91 -25.41 6.97
C THR A 111 13.88 -24.28 6.60
N ALA A 112 15.17 -24.58 6.49
CA ALA A 112 16.18 -23.60 6.08
C ALA A 112 15.91 -23.07 4.65
N ALA A 113 15.48 -23.93 3.73
CA ALA A 113 15.13 -23.51 2.37
C ALA A 113 13.89 -22.59 2.36
N ALA A 114 12.83 -22.98 3.07
CA ALA A 114 11.60 -22.18 3.19
C ALA A 114 11.88 -20.82 3.85
N ALA A 115 12.68 -20.80 4.92
CA ALA A 115 13.13 -19.58 5.59
C ALA A 115 13.85 -18.63 4.62
N ARG A 116 14.81 -19.13 3.83
CA ARG A 116 15.48 -18.31 2.80
C ARG A 116 14.50 -17.75 1.76
N GLN A 117 13.50 -18.53 1.35
CA GLN A 117 12.47 -18.05 0.42
C GLN A 117 11.62 -16.93 1.02
N VAL A 118 11.21 -17.07 2.28
CA VAL A 118 10.46 -16.03 3.02
C VAL A 118 11.30 -14.77 3.18
N SER A 119 12.58 -14.89 3.54
CA SER A 119 13.50 -13.75 3.64
C SER A 119 13.63 -12.98 2.32
N MET A 120 13.85 -13.68 1.19
CA MET A 120 13.92 -13.04 -0.13
C MET A 120 12.59 -12.37 -0.55
N ALA A 121 11.47 -13.03 -0.30
CA ALA A 121 10.15 -12.47 -0.59
C ALA A 121 9.89 -11.21 0.26
N SER A 122 10.31 -11.23 1.52
CA SER A 122 10.21 -10.10 2.44
C SER A 122 11.08 -8.93 1.98
N GLN A 123 12.32 -9.18 1.56
CA GLN A 123 13.19 -8.13 1.01
C GLN A 123 12.60 -7.49 -0.25
N THR A 124 11.96 -8.29 -1.10
CA THR A 124 11.27 -7.82 -2.31
C THR A 124 10.06 -6.96 -1.93
N LEU A 125 9.26 -7.41 -0.95
CA LEU A 125 8.12 -6.65 -0.44
C LEU A 125 8.54 -5.31 0.18
N SER A 126 9.64 -5.30 0.95
CA SER A 126 10.21 -4.08 1.54
C SER A 126 10.67 -3.09 0.47
N SER A 127 11.34 -3.59 -0.58
CA SER A 127 11.73 -2.76 -1.73
C SER A 127 10.51 -2.20 -2.48
N GLY A 128 9.50 -3.03 -2.73
CA GLY A 128 8.26 -2.61 -3.39
C GLY A 128 7.46 -1.60 -2.54
N ALA A 129 7.43 -1.77 -1.21
CA ALA A 129 6.83 -0.80 -0.31
C ALA A 129 7.58 0.55 -0.34
N SER A 130 8.91 0.54 -0.43
CA SER A 130 9.70 1.77 -0.56
C SER A 130 9.43 2.50 -1.88
N GLU A 131 9.33 1.78 -2.98
CA GLU A 131 8.98 2.35 -4.29
C GLU A 131 7.54 2.89 -4.32
N GLN A 132 6.61 2.16 -3.70
CA GLN A 132 5.24 2.61 -3.54
C GLN A 132 5.14 3.87 -2.67
N ALA A 133 5.96 4.00 -1.62
CA ALA A 133 6.03 5.20 -0.80
C ALA A 133 6.47 6.42 -1.63
N SER A 134 7.50 6.26 -2.46
CA SER A 134 7.94 7.33 -3.38
C SER A 134 6.83 7.74 -4.36
N SER A 135 6.11 6.77 -4.93
CA SER A 135 4.98 7.04 -5.83
C SER A 135 3.83 7.78 -5.11
N VAL A 136 3.57 7.43 -3.85
CA VAL A 136 2.57 8.10 -3.00
C VAL A 136 2.97 9.53 -2.70
N GLU A 137 4.24 9.80 -2.39
CA GLU A 137 4.75 11.17 -2.18
C GLU A 137 4.62 12.03 -3.44
N GLU A 138 5.00 11.50 -4.61
CA GLU A 138 4.90 12.22 -5.89
C GLU A 138 3.44 12.51 -6.28
N THR A 139 2.56 11.53 -6.05
CA THR A 139 1.11 11.72 -6.29
C THR A 139 0.55 12.76 -5.34
N SER A 140 0.96 12.77 -4.07
CA SER A 140 0.52 13.76 -3.08
C SER A 140 0.96 15.17 -3.48
N ALA A 141 2.21 15.34 -3.91
CA ALA A 141 2.71 16.63 -4.40
C ALA A 141 1.93 17.11 -5.63
N SER A 142 1.61 16.21 -6.56
CA SER A 142 0.80 16.51 -7.74
C SER A 142 -0.64 16.94 -7.37
N LEU A 143 -1.22 16.34 -6.32
CA LEU A 143 -2.54 16.73 -5.83
C LEU A 143 -2.54 18.06 -5.09
N GLU A 144 -1.48 18.40 -4.37
CA GLU A 144 -1.33 19.74 -3.78
C GLU A 144 -1.31 20.82 -4.87
N GLU A 145 -0.53 20.60 -5.94
CA GLU A 145 -0.50 21.48 -7.10
C GLU A 145 -1.88 21.58 -7.78
N MET A 146 -2.55 20.43 -7.98
CA MET A 146 -3.89 20.39 -8.55
C MET A 146 -4.91 21.14 -7.69
N THR A 147 -4.83 21.00 -6.37
CA THR A 147 -5.69 21.73 -5.41
C THR A 147 -5.50 23.24 -5.54
N SER A 148 -4.25 23.69 -5.66
CA SER A 148 -3.91 25.10 -5.89
C SER A 148 -4.49 25.62 -7.22
N MET A 149 -4.36 24.83 -8.30
CA MET A 149 -4.93 25.18 -9.61
C MET A 149 -6.45 25.25 -9.61
N ILE A 150 -7.13 24.31 -8.94
CA ILE A 150 -8.59 24.32 -8.79
C ILE A 150 -9.05 25.55 -8.01
N ARG A 151 -8.34 25.91 -6.93
CA ARG A 151 -8.63 27.12 -6.16
C ARG A 151 -8.49 28.38 -7.02
N SER A 152 -7.39 28.50 -7.76
CA SER A 152 -7.16 29.61 -8.69
C SER A 152 -8.24 29.67 -9.79
N THR A 153 -8.69 28.52 -10.28
CA THR A 153 -9.80 28.43 -11.25
C THR A 153 -11.11 28.93 -10.65
N SER A 154 -11.41 28.55 -9.41
CA SER A 154 -12.60 29.02 -8.69
C SER A 154 -12.59 30.54 -8.46
N GLU A 155 -11.45 31.09 -8.01
CA GLU A 155 -11.26 32.54 -7.82
C GLU A 155 -11.37 33.30 -9.16
N SER A 156 -10.78 32.76 -10.23
CA SER A 156 -10.85 33.34 -11.57
C SER A 156 -12.28 33.32 -12.14
N ALA A 157 -13.02 32.23 -11.93
CA ALA A 157 -14.43 32.14 -12.31
C ALA A 157 -15.27 33.17 -11.54
N GLN A 158 -15.05 33.35 -10.24
CA GLN A 158 -15.76 34.35 -9.45
C GLN A 158 -15.48 35.78 -9.96
N LYS A 159 -14.23 36.08 -10.35
CA LYS A 159 -13.86 37.37 -10.94
C LYS A 159 -14.50 37.58 -12.32
N ALA A 160 -14.47 36.55 -13.17
CA ALA A 160 -15.11 36.59 -14.48
C ALA A 160 -16.63 36.81 -14.37
N LYS A 161 -17.27 36.21 -13.36
CA LYS A 161 -18.69 36.42 -13.06
C LYS A 161 -19.01 37.88 -12.73
N SER A 162 -18.21 38.51 -11.87
CA SER A 162 -18.35 39.93 -11.55
C SER A 162 -18.22 40.79 -12.80
N LEU A 163 -17.20 40.53 -13.62
CA LEU A 163 -16.95 41.29 -14.85
C LEU A 163 -18.07 41.13 -15.87
N ALA A 164 -18.63 39.92 -16.01
CA ALA A 164 -19.78 39.65 -16.86
C ALA A 164 -21.01 40.43 -16.37
N SER A 165 -21.30 40.39 -15.07
CA SER A 165 -22.39 41.17 -14.48
C SER A 165 -22.26 42.68 -14.75
N ASP A 166 -21.06 43.24 -14.53
CA ASP A 166 -20.79 44.66 -14.78
C ASP A 166 -20.94 45.01 -16.26
N SER A 167 -20.44 44.14 -17.15
CA SER A 167 -20.56 44.32 -18.61
C SER A 167 -22.01 44.27 -19.07
N ARG A 168 -22.84 43.39 -18.48
CA ARG A 168 -24.27 43.31 -18.76
C ARG A 168 -24.95 44.61 -18.36
N HIS A 169 -24.69 45.11 -17.16
CA HIS A 169 -25.24 46.37 -16.68
C HIS A 169 -24.87 47.56 -17.58
N GLN A 170 -23.61 47.62 -18.04
CA GLN A 170 -23.17 48.66 -18.98
C GLN A 170 -23.87 48.56 -20.34
N ALA A 171 -24.06 47.34 -20.87
CA ALA A 171 -24.78 47.13 -22.13
C ALA A 171 -26.27 47.50 -22.02
N GLU A 172 -26.92 47.16 -20.91
CA GLU A 172 -28.31 47.54 -20.59
C GLU A 172 -28.45 49.07 -20.47
N ALA A 173 -27.56 49.72 -19.72
CA ALA A 173 -27.54 51.18 -19.61
C ALA A 173 -27.32 51.85 -20.97
N GLY A 174 -26.38 51.36 -21.77
CA GLY A 174 -26.16 51.84 -23.14
C GLY A 174 -27.40 51.68 -24.01
N SER A 175 -28.07 50.52 -23.94
CA SER A 175 -29.33 50.28 -24.67
C SER A 175 -30.41 51.27 -24.28
N GLN A 176 -30.50 51.64 -23.00
CA GLN A 176 -31.43 52.65 -22.51
C GLN A 176 -31.09 54.05 -23.07
N THR A 177 -29.82 54.47 -23.04
CA THR A 177 -29.37 55.73 -23.65
C THR A 177 -29.69 55.78 -25.15
N MET A 178 -29.57 54.65 -25.86
CA MET A 178 -29.92 54.57 -27.27
C MET A 178 -31.42 54.77 -27.53
N LYS A 179 -32.30 54.32 -26.63
CA LYS A 179 -33.75 54.62 -26.71
C LYS A 179 -34.02 56.11 -26.55
N GLU A 180 -33.34 56.77 -25.62
CA GLU A 180 -33.44 58.22 -25.44
C GLU A 180 -32.96 58.98 -26.68
N MET A 181 -31.88 58.52 -27.32
CA MET A 181 -31.38 59.10 -28.57
C MET A 181 -32.37 58.92 -29.72
N LEU A 182 -33.06 57.79 -29.82
CA LEU A 182 -34.11 57.58 -30.81
C LEU A 182 -35.25 58.58 -30.65
N VAL A 183 -35.72 58.82 -29.42
CA VAL A 183 -36.75 59.82 -29.11
C VAL A 183 -36.28 61.23 -29.50
N ALA A 184 -35.02 61.57 -29.20
CA ALA A 184 -34.46 62.88 -29.56
C ALA A 184 -34.38 63.08 -31.10
N MET A 185 -34.00 62.04 -31.85
CA MET A 185 -33.96 62.10 -33.32
C MET A 185 -35.36 62.22 -33.93
N GLU A 186 -36.35 61.52 -33.37
CA GLU A 186 -37.75 61.65 -33.80
C GLU A 186 -38.30 63.06 -33.54
N ALA A 187 -37.94 63.66 -32.40
CA ALA A 187 -38.27 65.06 -32.10
C ALA A 187 -37.60 66.04 -33.09
N ILE A 188 -36.34 65.78 -33.49
CA ILE A 188 -35.65 66.57 -34.52
C ILE A 188 -36.31 66.42 -35.89
N ASP A 189 -36.72 65.21 -36.29
CA ASP A 189 -37.43 64.97 -37.57
C ASP A 189 -38.76 65.74 -37.58
N THR A 190 -39.53 65.64 -36.50
CA THR A 190 -40.81 66.35 -36.32
C THR A 190 -40.62 67.87 -36.37
N SER A 191 -39.69 68.41 -35.58
CA SER A 191 -39.41 69.85 -35.54
C SER A 191 -38.91 70.37 -36.89
N SER A 192 -38.07 69.60 -37.58
CA SER A 192 -37.59 69.98 -38.92
C SER A 192 -38.72 69.98 -39.94
N ALA A 193 -39.68 69.04 -39.86
CA ALA A 193 -40.85 69.02 -40.71
C ALA A 193 -41.78 70.23 -40.48
N GLU A 194 -41.95 70.66 -39.23
CA GLU A 194 -42.67 71.90 -38.90
C GLU A 194 -41.98 73.13 -39.48
N VAL A 195 -40.65 73.23 -39.35
CA VAL A 195 -39.87 74.33 -39.96
C VAL A 195 -39.99 74.30 -41.48
N ALA A 196 -39.99 73.12 -42.12
CA ALA A 196 -40.19 73.01 -43.56
C ALA A 196 -41.55 73.59 -44.00
N LYS A 197 -42.60 73.39 -43.21
CA LYS A 197 -43.91 73.99 -43.45
C LYS A 197 -43.86 75.52 -43.33
N ILE A 198 -43.22 76.06 -42.30
CA ILE A 198 -43.06 77.52 -42.13
C ILE A 198 -42.30 78.12 -43.31
N VAL A 199 -41.22 77.47 -43.77
CA VAL A 199 -40.44 77.93 -44.93
C VAL A 199 -41.27 77.93 -46.20
N LYS A 200 -42.16 76.94 -46.38
CA LYS A 200 -43.11 76.91 -47.50
C LYS A 200 -44.12 78.06 -47.43
N ASP A 201 -44.65 78.35 -46.25
CA ASP A 201 -45.56 79.48 -46.05
C ASP A 201 -44.85 80.81 -46.36
N ILE A 202 -43.56 80.96 -46.00
CA ILE A 202 -42.75 82.13 -46.34
C ILE A 202 -42.56 82.27 -47.86
N ASP A 203 -42.27 81.18 -48.57
CA ASP A 203 -42.15 81.19 -50.04
C ASP A 203 -43.47 81.61 -50.72
N GLU A 204 -44.61 81.13 -50.20
CA GLU A 204 -45.94 81.55 -50.66
C GLU A 204 -46.21 83.04 -50.41
N ILE A 205 -45.87 83.56 -49.22
CA ILE A 205 -45.99 84.98 -48.91
C ILE A 205 -45.09 85.82 -49.84
N ALA A 206 -43.85 85.37 -50.08
CA ALA A 206 -42.94 86.04 -50.99
C ALA A 206 -43.48 86.07 -52.43
N PHE A 207 -44.07 84.96 -52.89
CA PHE A 207 -44.74 84.89 -54.19
C PHE A 207 -45.94 85.84 -54.29
N GLN A 208 -46.83 85.84 -53.29
CA GLN A 208 -47.98 86.76 -53.25
C GLN A 208 -47.53 88.23 -53.23
N THR A 209 -46.48 88.55 -52.47
CA THR A 209 -45.88 89.89 -52.41
C THR A 209 -45.31 90.30 -53.77
N ASN A 210 -44.64 89.39 -54.47
CA ASN A 210 -44.12 89.63 -55.81
C ASN A 210 -45.24 89.91 -56.83
N ILE A 211 -46.38 89.22 -56.75
CA ILE A 211 -47.56 89.48 -57.59
C ILE A 211 -48.21 90.83 -57.25
N LEU A 212 -48.33 91.17 -55.96
CA LEU A 212 -48.84 92.47 -55.52
C LEU A 212 -47.95 93.63 -56.00
N ALA A 213 -46.64 93.48 -55.88
CA ALA A 213 -45.66 94.46 -56.34
C ALA A 213 -45.71 94.64 -57.86
N LEU A 214 -45.87 93.55 -58.62
CA LEU A 214 -46.07 93.62 -60.07
C LEU A 214 -47.34 94.39 -60.44
N ASN A 215 -48.46 94.10 -59.77
CA ASN A 215 -49.71 94.82 -59.99
C ASN A 215 -49.58 96.32 -59.67
N ALA A 216 -48.87 96.65 -58.58
CA ALA A 216 -48.58 98.03 -58.21
C ALA A 216 -47.68 98.74 -59.24
N ALA A 217 -46.64 98.07 -59.75
CA ALA A 217 -45.77 98.62 -60.79
C ALA A 217 -46.54 98.89 -62.10
N VAL A 218 -47.46 98.00 -62.48
CA VAL A 218 -48.35 98.18 -63.64
C VAL A 218 -49.27 99.39 -63.46
N GLU A 219 -49.90 99.53 -62.29
CA GLU A 219 -50.81 100.67 -62.04
C GLU A 219 -50.04 102.00 -61.90
N ALA A 220 -48.82 101.97 -61.35
CA ALA A 220 -47.93 103.13 -61.32
C ALA A 220 -47.49 103.57 -62.73
N ALA A 221 -47.17 102.62 -63.62
CA ALA A 221 -46.90 102.92 -65.03
C ALA A 221 -48.12 103.51 -65.74
N ARG A 222 -49.32 103.05 -65.38
CA ARG A 222 -50.59 103.56 -65.92
C ARG A 222 -50.90 105.00 -65.49
N ALA A 223 -50.44 105.42 -64.32
CA ALA A 223 -50.57 106.79 -63.81
C ALA A 223 -49.57 107.80 -64.41
N GLY A 224 -48.64 107.36 -65.26
CA GLY A 224 -47.68 108.23 -65.96
C GLY A 224 -46.72 108.95 -65.00
N GLU A 225 -46.46 110.25 -65.21
CA GLU A 225 -45.51 111.02 -64.38
C GLU A 225 -45.92 111.10 -62.90
N ALA A 226 -47.22 111.08 -62.58
CA ALA A 226 -47.70 111.09 -61.20
C ALA A 226 -47.38 109.79 -60.43
N GLY A 227 -47.16 108.68 -61.15
CA GLY A 227 -46.85 107.36 -60.58
C GLY A 227 -45.37 107.04 -60.47
N ALA A 228 -44.46 107.89 -60.97
CA ALA A 228 -43.03 107.57 -61.08
C ALA A 228 -42.38 107.20 -59.74
N GLY A 229 -42.73 107.90 -58.65
CA GLY A 229 -42.24 107.57 -57.30
C GLY A 229 -42.78 106.24 -56.77
N PHE A 230 -44.04 105.90 -57.08
CA PHE A 230 -44.64 104.61 -56.70
C PHE A 230 -44.07 103.44 -57.50
N ALA A 231 -43.70 103.65 -58.77
CA ALA A 231 -43.08 102.63 -59.60
C ALA A 231 -41.74 102.15 -59.02
N VAL A 232 -40.90 103.08 -58.53
CA VAL A 232 -39.61 102.75 -57.89
C VAL A 232 -39.81 101.91 -56.62
N VAL A 233 -40.79 102.29 -55.79
CA VAL A 233 -41.10 101.51 -54.57
C VAL A 233 -41.62 100.12 -54.93
N ALA A 234 -42.48 100.01 -55.95
CA ALA A 234 -43.01 98.73 -56.40
C ALA A 234 -41.90 97.80 -56.93
N ASP A 235 -40.93 98.30 -57.69
CA ASP A 235 -39.78 97.53 -58.16
C ASP A 235 -38.85 97.09 -57.00
N GLU A 236 -38.63 97.94 -55.99
CA GLU A 236 -37.84 97.58 -54.80
C GLU A 236 -38.55 96.49 -53.97
N VAL A 237 -39.87 96.59 -53.77
CA VAL A 237 -40.67 95.56 -53.10
C VAL A 237 -40.64 94.25 -53.90
N ARG A 238 -40.68 94.32 -55.24
CA ARG A 238 -40.57 93.14 -56.11
C ARG A 238 -39.21 92.46 -55.96
N SER A 239 -38.13 93.24 -55.99
CA SER A 239 -36.76 92.76 -55.76
C SER A 239 -36.61 92.08 -54.40
N LEU A 240 -37.15 92.70 -53.34
CA LEU A 240 -37.13 92.14 -51.99
C LEU A 240 -37.92 90.82 -51.91
N ALA A 241 -39.10 90.74 -52.53
CA ALA A 241 -39.90 89.53 -52.60
C ALA A 241 -39.16 88.39 -53.32
N GLN A 242 -38.50 88.68 -54.45
CA GLN A 242 -37.68 87.69 -55.16
C GLN A 242 -36.49 87.20 -54.31
N ARG A 243 -35.83 88.09 -53.57
CA ARG A 243 -34.75 87.73 -52.63
C ARG A 243 -35.25 86.86 -51.48
N SER A 244 -36.43 87.17 -50.91
CA SER A 244 -37.06 86.34 -49.87
C SER A 244 -37.40 84.94 -50.40
N ALA A 245 -37.97 84.82 -51.60
CA ALA A 245 -38.26 83.52 -52.21
C ALA A 245 -36.98 82.70 -52.44
N ALA A 246 -35.90 83.34 -52.92
CA ALA A 246 -34.61 82.67 -53.08
C ALA A 246 -34.03 82.17 -51.75
N ALA A 247 -34.10 82.98 -50.69
CA ALA A 247 -33.64 82.61 -49.36
C ALA A 247 -34.50 81.50 -48.71
N ALA A 248 -35.83 81.56 -48.90
CA ALA A 248 -36.75 80.52 -48.46
C ALA A 248 -36.42 79.18 -49.15
N LYS A 249 -36.19 79.19 -50.46
CA LYS A 249 -35.80 77.99 -51.22
C LYS A 249 -34.46 77.40 -50.75
N GLU A 250 -33.46 78.23 -50.51
CA GLU A 250 -32.17 77.76 -49.95
C GLU A 250 -32.34 77.15 -48.56
N THR A 251 -33.16 77.77 -47.71
CA THR A 251 -33.48 77.26 -46.38
C THR A 251 -34.21 75.92 -46.46
N ALA A 252 -35.16 75.77 -47.39
CA ALA A 252 -35.90 74.53 -47.61
C ALA A 252 -34.96 73.36 -47.93
N VAL A 253 -33.96 73.58 -48.80
CA VAL A 253 -32.95 72.56 -49.13
C VAL A 253 -32.14 72.13 -47.89
N LYS A 254 -31.76 73.09 -47.03
CA LYS A 254 -31.05 72.78 -45.79
C LYS A 254 -31.91 71.99 -44.80
N ILE A 255 -33.21 72.30 -44.72
CA ILE A 255 -34.16 71.59 -43.86
C ILE A 255 -34.42 70.17 -44.38
N GLU A 256 -34.59 69.97 -45.68
CA GLU A 256 -34.68 68.62 -46.27
C GLU A 256 -33.44 67.78 -45.97
N ALA A 257 -32.25 68.37 -46.08
CA ALA A 257 -31.01 67.71 -45.69
C ALA A 257 -30.98 67.36 -44.18
N ALA A 258 -31.47 68.24 -43.31
CA ALA A 258 -31.54 67.98 -41.87
C ALA A 258 -32.51 66.83 -41.54
N ILE A 259 -33.68 66.78 -42.19
CA ILE A 259 -34.65 65.67 -42.11
C ILE A 259 -33.97 64.36 -42.53
N GLY A 260 -33.30 64.35 -43.68
CA GLY A 260 -32.58 63.18 -44.19
C GLY A 260 -31.50 62.70 -43.20
N ASN A 261 -30.73 63.61 -42.63
CA ASN A 261 -29.71 63.30 -41.63
C ASN A 261 -30.32 62.75 -40.33
N SER A 262 -31.44 63.31 -39.86
CA SER A 262 -32.14 62.81 -38.67
C SER A 262 -32.62 61.37 -38.84
N ARG A 263 -33.25 61.06 -39.98
CA ARG A 263 -33.70 59.70 -40.31
C ARG A 263 -32.55 58.70 -40.39
N ASN A 264 -31.42 59.10 -40.98
CA ASN A 264 -30.20 58.28 -40.96
C ASN A 264 -29.69 58.08 -39.52
N GLY A 265 -29.78 59.12 -38.68
CA GLY A 265 -29.51 59.06 -37.24
C GLY A 265 -30.37 58.02 -36.52
N VAL A 266 -31.68 57.98 -36.79
CA VAL A 266 -32.61 56.96 -36.25
C VAL A 266 -32.17 55.55 -36.65
N ILE A 267 -31.87 55.32 -37.93
CA ILE A 267 -31.45 54.01 -38.44
C ILE A 267 -30.16 53.54 -37.77
N ASN A 268 -29.15 54.41 -37.67
CA ASN A 268 -27.87 54.08 -37.05
C ASN A 268 -28.02 53.85 -35.55
N SER A 269 -28.84 54.66 -34.88
CA SER A 269 -29.12 54.52 -33.46
C SER A 269 -29.81 53.19 -33.15
N SER A 270 -30.78 52.82 -33.97
CA SER A 270 -31.47 51.53 -33.85
C SER A 270 -30.48 50.35 -33.98
N LYS A 271 -29.61 50.37 -34.98
CA LYS A 271 -28.57 49.34 -35.17
C LYS A 271 -27.60 49.22 -33.98
N VAL A 272 -27.21 50.34 -33.39
CA VAL A 272 -26.36 50.33 -32.18
C VAL A 272 -27.12 49.77 -30.99
N GLY A 273 -28.40 50.13 -30.82
CA GLY A 273 -29.29 49.55 -29.80
C GLY A 273 -29.43 48.04 -29.90
N ASP A 274 -29.65 47.52 -31.12
CA ASP A 274 -29.70 46.08 -31.40
C ASP A 274 -28.38 45.38 -31.08
N SER A 275 -27.25 46.01 -31.42
CA SER A 275 -25.92 45.48 -31.13
C SER A 275 -25.67 45.38 -29.63
N LEU A 276 -26.07 46.40 -28.85
CA LEU A 276 -25.97 46.39 -27.39
C LEU A 276 -26.85 45.30 -26.76
N LYS A 277 -28.04 45.07 -27.32
CA LYS A 277 -28.91 43.97 -26.88
C LYS A 277 -28.25 42.61 -27.11
N GLN A 278 -27.68 42.37 -28.30
CA GLN A 278 -26.94 41.14 -28.59
C GLN A 278 -25.71 40.96 -27.68
N ILE A 279 -25.02 42.04 -27.32
CA ILE A 279 -23.92 42.00 -26.34
C ILE A 279 -24.45 41.54 -24.98
N ALA A 280 -25.55 42.12 -24.49
CA ALA A 280 -26.14 41.73 -23.20
C ALA A 280 -26.57 40.25 -23.17
N GLU A 281 -27.14 39.74 -24.27
CA GLU A 281 -27.49 38.32 -24.42
C GLU A 281 -26.24 37.43 -24.38
N LYS A 282 -25.19 37.77 -25.13
CA LYS A 282 -23.92 37.01 -25.12
C LYS A 282 -23.25 37.01 -23.76
N VAL A 283 -23.24 38.16 -23.07
CA VAL A 283 -22.68 38.28 -21.72
C VAL A 283 -23.46 37.43 -20.72
N THR A 284 -24.79 37.32 -20.88
CA THR A 284 -25.62 36.42 -20.05
C THR A 284 -25.24 34.96 -20.26
N SER A 285 -25.00 34.54 -21.52
CA SER A 285 -24.49 33.19 -21.79
C SER A 285 -23.10 32.96 -21.19
N THR A 286 -22.21 33.97 -21.25
CA THR A 286 -20.89 33.90 -20.59
C THR A 286 -21.02 33.76 -19.07
N ASP A 287 -21.92 34.51 -18.43
CA ASP A 287 -22.20 34.41 -16.98
C ASP A 287 -22.64 32.98 -16.59
N SER A 288 -23.52 32.36 -17.39
CA SER A 288 -23.93 30.96 -17.20
C SER A 288 -22.75 29.99 -17.28
N LEU A 289 -21.92 30.11 -18.33
CA LEU A 289 -20.76 29.23 -18.51
C LEU A 289 -19.75 29.37 -17.35
N VAL A 290 -19.55 30.59 -16.87
CA VAL A 290 -18.66 30.85 -15.73
C VAL A 290 -19.24 30.27 -14.44
N ALA A 291 -20.57 30.30 -14.26
CA ALA A 291 -21.22 29.64 -13.13
C ALA A 291 -21.03 28.12 -13.16
N ASP A 292 -21.10 27.50 -14.34
CA ASP A 292 -20.84 26.06 -14.52
C ASP A 292 -19.38 25.71 -14.20
N ILE A 293 -18.42 26.54 -14.62
CA ILE A 293 -17.00 26.38 -14.26
C ILE A 293 -16.81 26.45 -12.73
N ALA A 294 -17.45 27.42 -12.07
CA ALA A 294 -17.38 27.55 -10.61
C ALA A 294 -18.05 26.37 -9.87
N HIS A 295 -19.06 25.75 -10.47
CA HIS A 295 -19.66 24.52 -9.96
C HIS A 295 -18.69 23.34 -10.11
N ALA A 296 -18.18 23.12 -11.32
CA ALA A 296 -17.23 22.05 -11.63
C ALA A 296 -15.97 22.14 -10.77
N ALA A 297 -15.43 23.34 -10.54
CA ALA A 297 -14.27 23.54 -9.66
C ALA A 297 -14.55 23.12 -8.21
N ARG A 298 -15.76 23.35 -7.70
CA ARG A 298 -16.16 22.89 -6.35
C ARG A 298 -16.27 21.37 -6.27
N GLU A 299 -16.87 20.74 -7.28
CA GLU A 299 -16.94 19.28 -7.36
C GLU A 299 -15.55 18.65 -7.47
N GLN A 300 -14.66 19.23 -8.29
CA GLN A 300 -13.27 18.80 -8.39
C GLN A 300 -12.55 18.92 -7.04
N SER A 301 -12.73 20.04 -6.31
CA SER A 301 -12.14 20.21 -4.97
C SER A 301 -12.60 19.10 -4.01
N GLN A 302 -13.89 18.76 -4.03
CA GLN A 302 -14.43 17.69 -3.20
C GLN A 302 -13.89 16.31 -3.62
N GLY A 303 -13.76 16.06 -4.93
CA GLY A 303 -13.13 14.84 -5.45
C GLY A 303 -11.68 14.69 -5.00
N ILE A 304 -10.92 15.79 -4.98
CA ILE A 304 -9.53 15.79 -4.50
C ILE A 304 -9.44 15.50 -3.01
N GLU A 305 -10.35 15.98 -2.17
CA GLU A 305 -10.40 15.61 -0.74
C GLU A 305 -10.58 14.10 -0.53
N GLN A 306 -11.42 13.46 -1.36
CA GLN A 306 -11.60 12.01 -1.34
C GLN A 306 -10.34 11.27 -1.77
N ILE A 307 -9.66 11.75 -2.83
CA ILE A 307 -8.39 11.17 -3.29
C ILE A 307 -7.31 11.32 -2.22
N ASN A 308 -7.19 12.48 -1.57
CA ASN A 308 -6.25 12.70 -0.46
C ASN A 308 -6.48 11.70 0.69
N SER A 309 -7.75 11.44 1.01
CA SER A 309 -8.09 10.42 2.03
C SER A 309 -7.67 9.01 1.60
N ALA A 310 -7.86 8.66 0.33
CA ALA A 310 -7.43 7.38 -0.22
C ALA A 310 -5.89 7.24 -0.22
N ILE A 311 -5.16 8.32 -0.53
CA ILE A 311 -3.69 8.34 -0.47
C ILE A 311 -3.19 8.15 0.96
N ALA A 312 -3.78 8.84 1.94
CA ALA A 312 -3.41 8.65 3.35
C ALA A 312 -3.62 7.19 3.80
N GLN A 313 -4.67 6.53 3.30
CA GLN A 313 -4.89 5.11 3.54
C GLN A 313 -3.84 4.24 2.82
N MET A 314 -3.47 4.57 1.57
CA MET A 314 -2.39 3.88 0.87
C MET A 314 -1.06 4.01 1.60
N GLU A 315 -0.72 5.19 2.11
CA GLU A 315 0.50 5.42 2.89
C GLU A 315 0.55 4.52 4.14
N LYS A 316 -0.57 4.41 4.86
CA LYS A 316 -0.69 3.50 6.01
C LYS A 316 -0.48 2.04 5.63
N VAL A 317 -1.04 1.59 4.50
CA VAL A 317 -0.83 0.22 4.00
C VAL A 317 0.62 0.01 3.55
N THR A 318 1.21 0.97 2.85
CA THR A 318 2.61 0.94 2.43
C THR A 318 3.54 0.79 3.65
N GLN A 319 3.31 1.57 4.70
CA GLN A 319 4.09 1.50 5.92
C GLN A 319 3.89 0.17 6.66
N SER A 320 2.64 -0.32 6.71
CA SER A 320 2.35 -1.65 7.26
C SER A 320 3.07 -2.76 6.48
N ASN A 321 3.10 -2.69 5.15
CA ASN A 321 3.79 -3.68 4.32
C ASN A 321 5.30 -3.66 4.56
N ALA A 322 5.90 -2.46 4.69
CA ALA A 322 7.32 -2.32 5.01
C ALA A 322 7.65 -2.93 6.38
N SER A 323 6.85 -2.63 7.41
CA SER A 323 7.02 -3.20 8.75
C SER A 323 6.84 -4.71 8.77
N SER A 324 5.79 -5.24 8.13
CA SER A 324 5.53 -6.69 8.06
C SER A 324 6.62 -7.43 7.28
N ALA A 325 7.18 -6.79 6.25
CA ALA A 325 8.32 -7.33 5.51
C ALA A 325 9.57 -7.41 6.41
N GLU A 326 9.87 -6.38 7.18
CA GLU A 326 11.02 -6.37 8.09
C GLU A 326 10.88 -7.42 9.21
N GLU A 327 9.68 -7.56 9.78
CA GLU A 327 9.37 -8.60 10.77
C GLU A 327 9.48 -10.01 10.16
N SER A 328 8.93 -10.22 8.96
CA SER A 328 8.98 -11.51 8.26
C SER A 328 10.42 -11.90 7.87
N ALA A 329 11.25 -10.94 7.46
CA ALA A 329 12.66 -11.16 7.19
C ALA A 329 13.41 -11.58 8.45
N SER A 330 13.16 -10.90 9.58
CA SER A 330 13.76 -11.22 10.87
C SER A 330 13.36 -12.61 11.37
N ALA A 331 12.07 -12.95 11.28
CA ALA A 331 11.57 -14.28 11.63
C ALA A 331 12.15 -15.38 10.73
N ALA A 332 12.32 -15.10 9.44
CA ALA A 332 12.98 -16.01 8.52
C ALA A 332 14.46 -16.23 8.84
N GLU A 333 15.20 -15.19 9.23
CA GLU A 333 16.58 -15.34 9.69
C GLU A 333 16.67 -16.22 10.95
N GLU A 334 15.76 -16.03 11.91
CA GLU A 334 15.70 -16.87 13.11
C GLU A 334 15.38 -18.33 12.77
N LEU A 335 14.40 -18.59 11.88
CA LEU A 335 14.08 -19.94 11.42
C LEU A 335 15.27 -20.61 10.70
N SER A 336 16.04 -19.84 9.92
CA SER A 336 17.26 -20.34 9.28
C SER A 336 18.30 -20.74 10.33
N ALA A 337 18.53 -19.91 11.35
CA ALA A 337 19.47 -20.20 12.42
C ALA A 337 19.05 -21.41 13.28
N GLN A 338 17.75 -21.56 13.55
CA GLN A 338 17.21 -22.72 14.26
C GLN A 338 17.37 -24.00 13.43
N ALA A 339 17.14 -23.93 12.12
CA ALA A 339 17.35 -25.06 11.22
C ALA A 339 18.82 -25.48 11.13
N GLU A 340 19.76 -24.54 11.10
CA GLU A 340 21.21 -24.83 11.17
C GLU A 340 21.59 -25.49 12.50
N THR A 341 21.04 -24.99 13.61
CA THR A 341 21.24 -25.60 14.93
C THR A 341 20.72 -27.04 14.98
N LEU A 342 19.57 -27.30 14.36
CA LEU A 342 18.99 -28.64 14.29
C LEU A 342 19.86 -29.58 13.42
N GLN A 343 20.45 -29.09 12.33
CA GLN A 343 21.41 -29.86 11.53
C GLN A 343 22.67 -30.24 12.35
N ASP A 344 23.21 -29.34 13.16
CA ASP A 344 24.34 -29.65 14.05
C ASP A 344 24.00 -30.74 15.07
N LEU A 345 22.81 -30.64 15.71
CA LEU A 345 22.32 -31.65 16.64
C LEU A 345 22.10 -33.02 15.97
N VAL A 346 21.55 -33.03 14.75
CA VAL A 346 21.40 -34.25 13.94
C VAL A 346 22.78 -34.83 13.59
N GLY A 347 23.76 -33.99 13.26
CA GLY A 347 25.15 -34.41 13.04
C GLY A 347 25.74 -35.14 14.25
N LYS A 348 25.58 -34.58 15.44
CA LYS A 348 25.99 -35.22 16.72
C LYS A 348 25.24 -36.54 16.97
N LEU A 349 23.93 -36.59 16.72
CA LEU A 349 23.13 -37.81 16.86
C LEU A 349 23.61 -38.92 15.90
N ARG A 350 23.92 -38.56 14.65
CA ARG A 350 24.46 -39.52 13.65
C ARG A 350 25.82 -40.07 14.09
N GLN A 351 26.67 -39.26 14.71
CA GLN A 351 27.96 -39.73 15.27
C GLN A 351 27.76 -40.74 16.40
N LEU A 352 26.81 -40.49 17.31
CA LEU A 352 26.50 -41.38 18.43
C LEU A 352 25.92 -42.73 17.98
N VAL A 353 25.09 -42.72 16.94
CA VAL A 353 24.34 -43.89 16.45
C VAL A 353 25.10 -44.68 15.39
N GLY A 354 26.01 -44.02 14.66
CA GLY A 354 26.74 -44.58 13.51
C GLY A 354 28.02 -45.32 13.86
N GLY A 355 28.52 -45.25 15.10
CA GLY A 355 29.63 -46.09 15.58
C GLY A 355 30.88 -46.10 14.69
N LYS A 356 31.15 -45.01 13.98
CA LYS A 356 32.39 -44.83 13.21
C LYS A 356 32.94 -43.45 13.50
N VAL A 357 33.80 -43.39 14.52
CA VAL A 357 34.81 -42.34 14.63
C VAL A 357 35.72 -42.53 13.42
N THR A 358 35.39 -41.90 12.30
CA THR A 358 36.42 -41.50 11.35
C THR A 358 37.06 -40.27 11.97
N SER A 359 38.13 -40.51 12.72
CA SER A 359 39.13 -39.51 13.01
C SER A 359 39.69 -39.00 11.67
N SER A 360 39.12 -37.91 11.17
CA SER A 360 39.82 -36.97 10.30
C SER A 360 40.01 -35.68 11.08
N THR A 361 40.79 -35.79 12.16
CA THR A 361 41.60 -34.69 12.65
C THR A 361 42.74 -34.50 11.66
N GLU A 362 42.46 -33.78 10.58
CA GLU A 362 43.44 -32.94 9.91
C GLU A 362 42.80 -31.58 9.68
N ARG A 363 42.75 -30.81 10.76
CA ARG A 363 42.74 -29.36 10.70
C ARG A 363 43.85 -28.85 11.62
N SER A 364 45.04 -28.69 11.04
CA SER A 364 46.09 -27.79 11.49
C SER A 364 46.50 -26.99 10.25
N GLU A 365 45.85 -25.84 10.04
CA GLU A 365 46.44 -24.51 10.24
C GLU A 365 47.30 -24.05 9.06
N GLY A 366 46.93 -22.90 8.48
CA GLY A 366 47.85 -22.18 7.62
C GLY A 366 47.27 -21.40 6.43
N ARG A 367 46.12 -20.73 6.53
CA ARG A 367 45.92 -19.50 5.72
C ARG A 367 44.84 -18.60 6.30
N ARG A 368 45.30 -17.52 6.92
CA ARG A 368 44.51 -16.33 7.26
C ARG A 368 43.84 -15.76 6.01
N PRO A 369 42.55 -15.38 6.04
CA PRO A 369 42.05 -14.30 5.21
C PRO A 369 42.24 -12.97 5.95
N ASN A 370 42.82 -12.04 5.22
CA ASN A 370 43.05 -10.64 5.53
C ASN A 370 41.77 -9.91 6.00
N PRO A 371 41.78 -9.09 7.08
CA PRO A 371 40.66 -8.22 7.41
C PRO A 371 40.83 -6.88 6.69
N SER A 372 40.36 -6.79 5.44
CA SER A 372 40.20 -5.50 4.76
C SER A 372 39.32 -5.60 3.51
N SER A 373 38.01 -5.49 3.71
CA SER A 373 37.19 -4.57 2.90
C SER A 373 35.96 -4.20 3.72
N LYS A 374 35.98 -2.97 4.24
CA LYS A 374 34.81 -2.27 4.73
C LYS A 374 33.76 -2.28 3.62
N VAL A 375 32.68 -3.04 3.78
CA VAL A 375 31.43 -2.69 3.11
C VAL A 375 30.88 -1.52 3.90
N SER A 376 31.13 -0.32 3.38
CA SER A 376 30.50 0.89 3.86
C SER A 376 28.99 0.71 3.80
N GLY A 377 28.32 0.81 4.94
CA GLY A 377 26.90 1.14 4.97
C GLY A 377 26.69 2.41 4.17
N HIS A 378 26.06 2.27 3.01
CA HIS A 378 25.39 3.39 2.38
C HIS A 378 24.02 3.51 3.05
N SER A 379 23.98 4.30 4.11
CA SER A 379 22.76 5.06 4.41
C SER A 379 22.46 5.92 3.17
N PRO A 380 21.23 5.92 2.62
CA PRO A 380 20.87 6.98 1.70
C PRO A 380 20.77 8.26 2.52
N LYS A 381 21.80 9.11 2.40
CA LYS A 381 21.71 10.49 2.80
C LYS A 381 20.61 11.13 1.95
N SER A 382 19.45 11.30 2.58
CA SER A 382 18.58 12.45 2.36
C SER A 382 19.45 13.71 2.29
N LYS A 383 19.59 14.24 1.06
CA LYS A 383 19.86 15.64 0.68
C LYS A 383 20.17 15.69 -0.82
N ALA A 384 19.13 15.60 -1.62
CA ALA A 384 19.09 16.24 -2.92
C ALA A 384 17.82 17.09 -2.93
N ARG A 385 17.94 18.34 -2.43
CA ARG A 385 17.01 19.40 -2.85
C ARG A 385 17.26 19.58 -4.34
N PHE A 386 16.42 19.00 -5.17
CA PHE A 386 16.31 19.42 -6.55
C PHE A 386 15.53 20.74 -6.53
N SER A 387 16.28 21.84 -6.43
CA SER A 387 15.74 23.17 -6.67
C SER A 387 15.42 23.28 -8.15
N ILE A 388 14.15 23.13 -8.50
CA ILE A 388 13.61 23.57 -9.78
C ILE A 388 13.90 25.08 -9.87
N PRO A 389 14.56 25.57 -10.94
CA PRO A 389 14.71 27.01 -11.13
C PRO A 389 13.32 27.60 -11.31
N MET A 390 12.92 28.48 -10.38
CA MET A 390 11.81 29.40 -10.61
C MET A 390 12.09 30.20 -11.89
N PRO A 391 11.10 30.44 -12.77
CA PRO A 391 11.28 31.40 -13.85
C PRO A 391 11.57 32.78 -13.24
N GLU A 392 12.67 33.40 -13.70
CA GLU A 392 13.01 34.77 -13.35
C GLU A 392 11.84 35.70 -13.69
N ASP A 393 11.43 36.48 -12.69
CA ASP A 393 10.47 37.56 -12.78
C ASP A 393 11.07 38.70 -13.62
N LYS A 394 11.03 38.56 -14.96
CA LYS A 394 11.37 39.65 -15.88
C LYS A 394 10.24 40.68 -15.89
N LYS A 395 10.23 41.55 -14.90
CA LYS A 395 9.61 42.87 -15.02
C LYS A 395 10.44 43.72 -15.99
N GLY A 396 9.86 43.94 -17.17
CA GLY A 396 9.99 45.16 -17.95
C GLY A 396 11.16 45.21 -18.95
N VAL A 397 10.88 44.86 -20.20
CA VAL A 397 11.22 45.71 -21.37
C VAL A 397 10.07 45.64 -22.39
N THR A 398 9.79 46.81 -22.92
CA THR A 398 8.70 47.30 -23.75
C THR A 398 8.63 46.78 -25.19
N SER A 399 7.41 46.79 -25.73
CA SER A 399 7.00 47.03 -27.14
C SER A 399 7.61 46.18 -28.25
N HIS A 400 6.79 45.34 -28.88
CA HIS A 400 6.71 45.09 -30.34
C HIS A 400 5.33 44.49 -30.61
N GLU A 401 4.38 45.34 -31.02
CA GLU A 401 3.83 45.41 -32.39
C GLU A 401 2.90 44.24 -32.75
N ASP A 402 1.62 44.58 -32.77
CA ASP A 402 0.54 43.91 -33.48
C ASP A 402 0.97 43.49 -34.89
N ARG A 403 0.85 42.19 -35.18
CA ARG A 403 0.55 41.62 -36.50
C ARG A 403 0.38 40.12 -36.36
N ASP A 404 -0.86 39.69 -36.08
CA ASP A 404 -1.46 38.51 -36.71
C ASP A 404 -2.90 38.30 -36.22
N PHE A 405 -3.80 39.09 -36.80
CA PHE A 405 -5.22 38.73 -36.94
C PHE A 405 -5.63 38.95 -38.39
N ARG A 406 -5.18 38.06 -39.27
CA ARG A 406 -5.79 37.78 -40.57
C ARG A 406 -5.73 36.28 -40.81
N ASN A 407 -6.92 35.67 -40.92
CA ASN A 407 -7.20 34.24 -41.15
C ASN A 407 -7.40 33.41 -39.88
N PHE A 408 -8.58 33.47 -39.26
CA PHE A 408 -9.65 32.46 -39.42
C PHE A 408 -10.91 32.87 -38.65
#